data_AF-A0A8J3ZXI2-F1
#
_entry.id   AF-A0A8J3ZXI2-F1
#
_cell.length_a   1.000
_cell.length_b   1.000
_cell.length_c   1.000
_cell.angle_alpha   90.00
_cell.angle_beta   90.00
_cell.angle_gamma   90.00
#
_symmetry.space_group_name_H-M   'P 1'
#
loop_
_entity.id
_entity.type
_entity.pdbx_description
1 polymer ?
#
loop_
_entity_poly.entity_id
_entity_poly.type
_entity_poly.pdbx_seq_one_letter_code
_entity_poly.pdbx_strand_id
1 'polypeptide(L)'
;MSDLEIIKQDLLRTADFAFQRLRARLSGLTDEEYLWEPAPGCWSIRETGGRWVADGSPIPVKPAPLTTIAWRLDHLIFVLEGERNATWLGATPVGTLGRDGAAPSAEQALRDLDSAYDLFTRNVQAADAAGLTAPMGEIAAPYGSDTRAAFVLHELDELIHHGSEIAAMRDLYRALTAAANPVVAAVDGEDWAAVEALVPTHGGTPVVAELAVAERWDAVRRLADLGFSVTASGGITALHYAAVHGQREIAELLVKHGADPATKDTEFEQDAAGWAAYGGHEELAKYLRG
;
A
#
# COMPACT_ATOMS: atom_id res chain seq x y z
N MET A 1 14.05 -21.36 24.76
CA MET A 1 14.13 -21.38 23.28
C MET A 1 15.62 -21.38 22.92
N SER A 2 16.07 -22.16 21.94
CA SER A 2 17.49 -22.14 21.52
C SER A 2 17.82 -20.85 20.77
N ASP A 3 19.10 -20.47 20.69
CA ASP A 3 19.54 -19.29 19.93
C ASP A 3 19.09 -19.33 18.46
N LEU A 4 19.10 -20.51 17.85
CA LEU A 4 18.66 -20.70 16.47
C LEU A 4 17.13 -20.55 16.31
N GLU A 5 16.35 -21.00 17.30
CA GLU A 5 14.91 -20.75 17.30
C GLU A 5 14.61 -19.26 17.50
N ILE A 6 15.39 -18.53 18.32
CA ILE A 6 15.29 -17.07 18.43
C ILE A 6 15.54 -16.41 17.06
N ILE A 7 16.62 -16.78 16.37
CA ILE A 7 16.92 -16.25 15.02
C ILE A 7 15.78 -16.53 14.04
N LYS A 8 15.21 -17.75 14.03
CA LYS A 8 14.06 -18.09 13.19
C LYS A 8 12.86 -17.18 13.46
N GLN A 9 12.56 -16.95 14.74
CA GLN A 9 11.47 -16.07 15.14
C GLN A 9 11.75 -14.60 14.80
N ASP A 10 13.00 -14.15 14.84
CA ASP A 10 13.38 -12.79 14.46
C ASP A 10 13.26 -12.56 12.94
N LEU A 11 13.60 -13.57 12.11
CA LEU A 11 13.36 -13.55 10.67
C LEU A 11 11.86 -13.40 10.36
N LEU A 12 11.02 -14.24 10.98
CA LEU A 12 9.56 -14.19 10.81
C LEU A 12 8.99 -12.84 11.25
N ARG A 13 9.41 -12.33 12.42
CA ARG A 13 8.94 -11.02 12.91
C ARG A 13 9.32 -9.87 11.97
N THR A 14 10.51 -9.95 11.37
CA THR A 14 10.95 -8.93 10.40
C THR A 14 10.13 -9.01 9.11
N ALA A 15 9.83 -10.23 8.65
CA ALA A 15 8.91 -10.44 7.53
C ALA A 15 7.51 -9.89 7.83
N ASP A 16 6.97 -10.14 9.03
CA ASP A 16 5.65 -9.64 9.45
C ASP A 16 5.60 -8.11 9.42
N PHE A 17 6.63 -7.47 9.96
CA PHE A 17 6.74 -6.02 9.95
C PHE A 17 6.79 -5.46 8.51
N ALA A 18 7.61 -6.07 7.63
CA ALA A 18 7.72 -5.65 6.24
C ALA A 18 6.40 -5.85 5.48
N PHE A 19 5.73 -6.99 5.69
CA PHE A 19 4.47 -7.33 5.05
C PHE A 19 3.32 -6.42 5.51
N GLN A 20 3.19 -6.18 6.82
CA GLN A 20 2.17 -5.28 7.36
C GLN A 20 2.32 -3.85 6.82
N ARG A 21 3.56 -3.36 6.71
CA ARG A 21 3.85 -2.06 6.10
C ARG A 21 3.43 -2.04 4.62
N LEU A 22 3.74 -3.08 3.85
CA LEU A 22 3.28 -3.20 2.47
C LEU A 22 1.75 -3.23 2.39
N ARG A 23 1.08 -4.03 3.23
CA ARG A 23 -0.39 -4.15 3.21
C ARG A 23 -1.10 -2.86 3.59
N ALA A 24 -0.60 -2.11 4.56
CA ALA A 24 -1.11 -0.78 4.88
C ALA A 24 -0.98 0.16 3.67
N ARG A 25 0.18 0.12 3.00
CA ARG A 25 0.44 0.86 1.76
C ARG A 25 -0.38 0.40 0.57
N LEU A 26 -1.07 -0.74 0.63
CA LEU A 26 -1.98 -1.28 -0.39
C LEU A 26 -3.46 -1.00 -0.08
N SER A 27 -3.77 -0.36 1.05
CA SER A 27 -5.14 0.03 1.39
C SER A 27 -5.74 0.96 0.32
N GLY A 28 -7.00 0.69 -0.06
CA GLY A 28 -7.73 1.46 -1.08
C GLY A 28 -7.18 1.33 -2.51
N LEU A 29 -6.35 0.32 -2.82
CA LEU A 29 -5.89 0.08 -4.18
C LEU A 29 -7.08 -0.27 -5.09
N THR A 30 -7.31 0.54 -6.12
CA THR A 30 -8.38 0.32 -7.11
C THR A 30 -7.86 -0.49 -8.30
N ASP A 31 -8.76 -1.07 -9.09
CA ASP A 31 -8.39 -1.76 -10.33
C ASP A 31 -7.73 -0.82 -11.34
N GLU A 32 -8.14 0.45 -11.37
CA GLU A 32 -7.54 1.48 -12.21
C GLU A 32 -6.09 1.75 -11.82
N GLU A 33 -5.80 1.97 -10.53
CA GLU A 33 -4.44 2.16 -10.03
C GLU A 33 -3.59 0.89 -10.20
N TYR A 34 -4.18 -0.28 -9.94
CA TYR A 34 -3.53 -1.58 -10.08
C TYR A 34 -3.04 -1.84 -11.50
N LEU A 35 -3.88 -1.56 -12.51
CA LEU A 35 -3.57 -1.74 -13.93
C LEU A 35 -2.93 -0.49 -14.58
N TRP A 36 -2.64 0.56 -13.80
CA TRP A 36 -2.12 1.80 -14.33
C TRP A 36 -0.74 1.61 -15.00
N GLU A 37 -0.60 2.15 -16.21
CA GLU A 37 0.63 2.14 -16.99
C GLU A 37 1.33 3.50 -16.91
N PRO A 38 2.40 3.65 -16.11
CA PRO A 38 3.06 4.93 -15.87
C PRO A 38 3.85 5.45 -17.07
N ALA A 39 4.21 4.59 -18.02
CA ALA A 39 5.01 4.94 -19.18
C ALA A 39 4.71 4.01 -20.37
N PRO A 40 4.84 4.51 -21.62
CA PRO A 40 4.72 3.65 -22.80
C PRO A 40 5.72 2.49 -22.76
N GLY A 41 5.25 1.29 -23.11
CA GLY A 41 6.09 0.09 -23.19
C GLY A 41 6.47 -0.51 -21.83
N CYS A 42 5.80 -0.10 -20.75
CA CYS A 42 5.92 -0.79 -19.47
C CYS A 42 5.38 -2.23 -19.55
N TRP A 43 5.92 -3.11 -18.71
CA TRP A 43 5.44 -4.47 -18.53
C TRP A 43 4.31 -4.49 -17.51
N SER A 44 3.19 -5.11 -17.87
CA SER A 44 2.02 -5.27 -17.01
C SER A 44 1.56 -6.73 -17.00
N ILE A 45 0.42 -7.00 -16.39
CA ILE A 45 -0.31 -8.25 -16.65
C ILE A 45 -1.26 -8.03 -17.82
N ARG A 46 -1.44 -9.05 -18.65
CA ARG A 46 -2.28 -9.00 -19.85
C ARG A 46 -3.20 -10.20 -19.89
N GLU A 47 -4.44 -9.99 -20.31
CA GLU A 47 -5.34 -11.07 -20.66
C GLU A 47 -4.93 -11.67 -22.00
N THR A 48 -4.78 -12.99 -22.05
CA THR A 48 -4.44 -13.74 -23.26
C THR A 48 -5.16 -15.08 -23.23
N GLY A 49 -6.20 -15.23 -24.06
CA GLY A 49 -6.88 -16.51 -24.25
C GLY A 49 -7.68 -17.00 -23.03
N GLY A 50 -8.27 -16.06 -22.28
CA GLY A 50 -9.05 -16.29 -21.07
C GLY A 50 -8.23 -16.28 -19.78
N ARG A 51 -6.91 -16.06 -19.84
CA ARG A 51 -5.99 -16.11 -18.70
C ARG A 51 -5.16 -14.84 -18.63
N TRP A 52 -4.93 -14.35 -17.41
CA TRP A 52 -4.04 -13.22 -17.17
C TRP A 52 -2.62 -13.69 -16.94
N VAL A 53 -1.66 -13.06 -17.60
CA VAL A 53 -0.24 -13.43 -17.55
C VAL A 53 0.60 -12.17 -17.46
N ALA A 54 1.62 -12.17 -16.61
CA ALA A 54 2.61 -11.11 -16.59
C ALA A 54 3.43 -11.06 -17.89
N ASP A 55 3.60 -9.85 -18.43
CA ASP A 55 4.52 -9.58 -19.52
C ASP A 55 5.94 -10.07 -19.14
N GLY A 56 6.64 -10.62 -20.10
CA GLY A 56 7.99 -11.12 -19.89
C GLY A 56 8.68 -11.42 -21.22
N SER A 57 9.98 -11.65 -21.15
CA SER A 57 10.78 -12.01 -22.31
C SER A 57 11.62 -13.24 -22.02
N PRO A 58 11.69 -14.21 -22.95
CA PRO A 58 12.58 -15.37 -22.81
C PRO A 58 14.06 -14.99 -22.88
N ILE A 59 14.37 -13.78 -23.37
CA ILE A 59 15.73 -13.23 -23.44
C ILE A 59 15.79 -11.95 -22.59
N PRO A 60 16.80 -11.77 -21.72
CA PRO A 60 16.92 -10.57 -20.91
C PRO A 60 16.94 -9.29 -21.76
N VAL A 61 15.99 -8.39 -21.51
CA VAL A 61 15.89 -7.08 -22.17
C VAL A 61 16.76 -6.08 -21.40
N LYS A 62 17.54 -5.25 -22.12
CA LYS A 62 18.40 -4.22 -21.51
C LYS A 62 18.21 -2.86 -22.19
N PRO A 63 17.84 -1.79 -21.45
CA PRO A 63 17.46 -1.81 -20.03
C PRO A 63 16.16 -2.62 -19.82
N ALA A 64 15.95 -3.14 -18.62
CA ALA A 64 14.69 -3.79 -18.27
C ALA A 64 13.55 -2.76 -18.36
N PRO A 65 12.38 -3.12 -18.94
CA PRO A 65 11.22 -2.23 -18.95
C PRO A 65 10.74 -1.91 -17.55
N LEU A 66 10.15 -0.72 -17.37
CA LEU A 66 9.43 -0.39 -16.15
C LEU A 66 8.24 -1.34 -16.00
N THR A 67 7.96 -1.83 -14.81
CA THR A 67 6.81 -2.71 -14.53
C THR A 67 5.69 -1.95 -13.84
N THR A 68 4.44 -2.40 -13.96
CA THR A 68 3.26 -1.83 -13.29
C THR A 68 3.11 -2.34 -11.85
N ILE A 69 2.16 -1.78 -11.09
CA ILE A 69 1.75 -2.31 -9.77
C ILE A 69 1.28 -3.76 -9.93
N ALA A 70 0.42 -4.04 -10.91
CA ALA A 70 -0.07 -5.38 -11.16
C ALA A 70 1.03 -6.40 -11.45
N TRP A 71 1.99 -6.04 -12.30
CA TRP A 71 3.13 -6.91 -12.59
C TRP A 71 3.96 -7.19 -11.34
N ARG A 72 4.26 -6.17 -10.54
CA ARG A 72 5.06 -6.34 -9.31
C ARG A 72 4.35 -7.15 -8.24
N LEU A 73 3.04 -6.98 -8.10
CA LEU A 73 2.25 -7.81 -7.19
C LEU A 73 2.24 -9.27 -7.65
N ASP A 74 2.02 -9.54 -8.95
CA ASP A 74 2.08 -10.91 -9.48
C ASP A 74 3.46 -11.54 -9.29
N HIS A 75 4.54 -10.78 -9.52
CA HIS A 75 5.90 -11.23 -9.29
C HIS A 75 6.17 -11.55 -7.81
N LEU A 76 5.78 -10.66 -6.90
CA LEU A 76 5.95 -10.88 -5.47
C LEU A 76 5.14 -12.08 -4.96
N ILE A 77 3.91 -12.26 -5.45
CA ILE A 77 3.08 -13.43 -5.16
C ILE A 77 3.79 -14.70 -5.63
N PHE A 78 4.33 -14.70 -6.86
CA PHE A 78 5.09 -15.82 -7.41
C PHE A 78 6.33 -16.17 -6.58
N VAL A 79 7.04 -15.15 -6.07
CA VAL A 79 8.20 -15.33 -5.19
C VAL A 79 7.77 -16.02 -3.89
N LEU A 80 6.76 -15.48 -3.21
CA LEU A 80 6.30 -15.98 -1.90
C LEU A 80 5.60 -17.35 -1.96
N GLU A 81 4.87 -17.65 -3.04
CA GLU A 81 4.14 -18.93 -3.18
C GLU A 81 5.06 -20.10 -3.60
N GLY A 82 6.30 -19.82 -3.99
CA GLY A 82 7.20 -20.80 -4.60
C GLY A 82 7.46 -22.00 -3.70
N GLU A 83 7.40 -23.22 -4.28
CA GLU A 83 7.70 -24.47 -3.55
C GLU A 83 9.10 -24.47 -2.93
N ARG A 84 10.05 -23.71 -3.53
CA ARG A 84 11.40 -23.49 -3.01
C ARG A 84 11.41 -22.94 -1.58
N ASN A 85 10.36 -22.22 -1.17
CA ASN A 85 10.23 -21.66 0.19
C ASN A 85 10.10 -22.74 1.27
N ALA A 86 9.86 -24.00 0.90
CA ALA A 86 9.98 -25.15 1.78
C ALA A 86 11.21 -26.01 1.45
N THR A 87 11.37 -26.37 0.18
CA THR A 87 12.35 -27.41 -0.21
C THR A 87 13.78 -26.95 -0.04
N TRP A 88 14.09 -25.67 -0.29
CA TRP A 88 15.43 -25.12 -0.05
C TRP A 88 15.71 -24.92 1.44
N LEU A 89 14.67 -24.89 2.27
CA LEU A 89 14.79 -24.94 3.73
C LEU A 89 14.94 -26.37 4.27
N GLY A 90 14.90 -27.39 3.39
CA GLY A 90 14.92 -28.80 3.77
C GLY A 90 13.63 -29.27 4.45
N ALA A 91 12.52 -28.57 4.21
CA ALA A 91 11.20 -28.91 4.69
C ALA A 91 10.32 -29.46 3.55
N THR A 92 9.28 -30.21 3.92
CA THR A 92 8.21 -30.59 2.99
C THR A 92 7.25 -29.39 2.81
N PRO A 93 6.86 -29.02 1.58
CA PRO A 93 5.88 -27.96 1.36
C PRO A 93 4.58 -28.19 2.14
N VAL A 94 4.11 -27.16 2.84
CA VAL A 94 2.88 -27.24 3.67
C VAL A 94 1.60 -26.91 2.89
N GLY A 95 1.69 -26.69 1.59
CA GLY A 95 0.58 -26.37 0.70
C GLY A 95 1.03 -25.73 -0.61
N THR A 96 0.06 -25.36 -1.45
CA THR A 96 0.24 -24.57 -2.66
C THR A 96 -0.89 -23.57 -2.78
N LEU A 97 -0.67 -22.48 -3.52
CA LEU A 97 -1.70 -21.47 -3.75
C LEU A 97 -2.66 -21.87 -4.89
N GLY A 98 -2.17 -22.62 -5.88
CA GLY A 98 -2.99 -23.15 -6.97
C GLY A 98 -3.53 -22.09 -7.93
N ARG A 99 -2.84 -20.95 -8.06
CA ARG A 99 -3.28 -19.86 -8.94
C ARG A 99 -3.30 -20.27 -10.41
N ASP A 100 -4.32 -19.80 -11.13
CA ASP A 100 -4.42 -19.91 -12.58
C ASP A 100 -4.06 -18.59 -13.28
N GLY A 101 -2.78 -18.22 -13.19
CA GLY A 101 -2.26 -16.98 -13.79
C GLY A 101 -2.31 -15.79 -12.83
N ALA A 102 -2.09 -14.60 -13.37
CA ALA A 102 -2.07 -13.36 -12.63
C ALA A 102 -3.49 -12.93 -12.20
N ALA A 103 -3.57 -12.17 -11.11
CA ALA A 103 -4.85 -11.70 -10.59
C ALA A 103 -5.45 -10.59 -11.48
N PRO A 104 -6.70 -10.73 -11.98
CA PRO A 104 -7.31 -9.77 -12.91
C PRO A 104 -7.76 -8.46 -12.24
N SER A 105 -7.80 -8.41 -10.91
CA SER A 105 -8.25 -7.26 -10.13
C SER A 105 -7.35 -7.03 -8.92
N ALA A 106 -7.35 -5.79 -8.42
CA ALA A 106 -6.66 -5.42 -7.20
C ALA A 106 -7.13 -6.29 -6.02
N GLU A 107 -8.44 -6.49 -5.91
CA GLU A 107 -9.03 -7.29 -4.83
C GLU A 107 -8.52 -8.74 -4.83
N GLN A 108 -8.46 -9.38 -6.01
CA GLN A 108 -7.92 -10.73 -6.11
C GLN A 108 -6.41 -10.75 -5.85
N ALA A 109 -5.66 -9.77 -6.33
CA ALA A 109 -4.21 -9.68 -6.11
C ALA A 109 -3.89 -9.56 -4.61
N LEU A 110 -4.67 -8.78 -3.85
CA LEU A 110 -4.48 -8.64 -2.41
C LEU A 110 -4.80 -9.94 -1.65
N ARG A 111 -5.83 -10.69 -2.05
CA ARG A 111 -6.11 -12.02 -1.49
C ARG A 111 -5.01 -13.03 -1.77
N ASP A 112 -4.51 -13.03 -3.00
CA ASP A 112 -3.43 -13.91 -3.43
C ASP A 112 -2.13 -13.57 -2.68
N LEU A 113 -1.83 -12.29 -2.51
CA LEU A 113 -0.70 -11.80 -1.72
C LEU A 113 -0.78 -12.24 -0.25
N ASP A 114 -1.94 -12.06 0.38
CA ASP A 114 -2.16 -12.50 1.77
C ASP A 114 -1.96 -14.01 1.92
N SER A 115 -2.48 -14.78 0.97
CA SER A 115 -2.38 -16.25 0.99
C SER A 115 -0.96 -16.74 0.69
N ALA A 116 -0.25 -16.07 -0.22
CA ALA A 116 1.15 -16.38 -0.55
C ALA A 116 2.07 -16.08 0.64
N TYR A 117 1.86 -14.97 1.34
CA TYR A 117 2.60 -14.62 2.54
C TYR A 117 2.36 -15.60 3.69
N ASP A 118 1.11 -16.00 3.93
CA ASP A 118 0.80 -17.08 4.89
C ASP A 118 1.51 -18.39 4.53
N LEU A 119 1.50 -18.77 3.24
CA LEU A 119 2.18 -19.99 2.80
C LEU A 119 3.70 -19.91 3.03
N PHE A 120 4.33 -18.79 2.68
CA PHE A 120 5.75 -18.54 2.93
C PHE A 120 6.10 -18.68 4.42
N THR A 121 5.39 -17.95 5.28
CA THR A 121 5.67 -17.95 6.73
C THR A 121 5.43 -19.31 7.36
N ARG A 122 4.39 -20.06 6.96
CA ARG A 122 4.18 -21.44 7.41
C ARG A 122 5.28 -22.40 6.96
N ASN A 123 5.83 -22.23 5.76
CA ASN A 123 6.98 -23.03 5.31
C ASN A 123 8.24 -22.72 6.14
N VAL A 124 8.52 -21.45 6.43
CA VAL A 124 9.64 -21.04 7.29
C VAL A 124 9.46 -21.56 8.72
N GLN A 125 8.24 -21.50 9.26
CA GLN A 125 7.91 -22.01 10.59
C GLN A 125 8.05 -23.54 10.68
N ALA A 126 7.69 -24.26 9.61
CA ALA A 126 7.83 -25.71 9.53
C ALA A 126 9.30 -26.18 9.38
N ALA A 127 10.20 -25.30 8.94
CA ALA A 127 11.62 -25.61 8.86
C ALA A 127 12.25 -25.75 10.26
N ASP A 128 13.14 -26.73 10.38
CA ASP A 128 13.95 -26.93 11.58
C ASP A 128 14.95 -25.77 11.73
N ALA A 129 14.91 -25.07 12.88
CA ALA A 129 15.84 -23.97 13.13
C ALA A 129 17.30 -24.42 13.15
N ALA A 130 17.59 -25.67 13.56
CA ALA A 130 18.95 -26.20 13.50
C ALA A 130 19.46 -26.32 12.05
N GLY A 131 18.55 -26.48 11.09
CA GLY A 131 18.86 -26.56 9.67
C GLY A 131 19.17 -25.20 9.03
N LEU A 132 18.79 -24.06 9.65
CA LEU A 132 18.92 -22.74 9.02
C LEU A 132 20.37 -22.36 8.68
N THR A 133 21.34 -22.86 9.44
CA THR A 133 22.78 -22.62 9.19
C THR A 133 23.40 -23.62 8.23
N ALA A 134 22.67 -24.66 7.83
CA ALA A 134 23.15 -25.61 6.83
C ALA A 134 23.13 -24.97 5.43
N PRO A 135 23.98 -25.43 4.49
CA PRO A 135 23.86 -25.07 3.10
C PRO A 135 22.52 -25.52 2.51
N MET A 136 21.99 -24.76 1.53
CA MET A 136 20.81 -25.18 0.76
C MET A 136 21.06 -26.48 -0.02
N GLY A 137 22.30 -26.69 -0.47
CA GLY A 137 22.72 -27.88 -1.21
C GLY A 137 22.40 -27.81 -2.71
N GLU A 138 22.58 -28.93 -3.40
CA GLU A 138 22.53 -29.01 -4.87
C GLU A 138 21.19 -28.53 -5.47
N ILE A 139 20.10 -28.61 -4.71
CA ILE A 139 18.77 -28.17 -5.14
C ILE A 139 18.70 -26.67 -5.49
N ALA A 140 19.54 -25.85 -4.86
CA ALA A 140 19.61 -24.40 -5.10
C ALA A 140 20.66 -24.02 -6.17
N ALA A 141 21.23 -25.02 -6.85
CA ALA A 141 22.19 -24.88 -7.95
C ALA A 141 23.31 -23.85 -7.65
N PRO A 142 23.46 -22.68 -8.31
CA PRO A 142 24.60 -21.79 -8.04
C PRO A 142 24.61 -21.24 -6.61
N TYR A 143 23.46 -21.27 -5.91
CA TYR A 143 23.32 -20.81 -4.53
C TYR A 143 23.51 -21.93 -3.50
N GLY A 144 23.83 -23.15 -3.91
CA GLY A 144 23.86 -24.32 -3.02
C GLY A 144 24.83 -24.22 -1.83
N SER A 145 25.85 -23.36 -1.91
CA SER A 145 26.78 -23.08 -0.81
C SER A 145 26.24 -22.11 0.23
N ASP A 146 25.23 -21.31 -0.12
CA ASP A 146 24.64 -20.34 0.80
C ASP A 146 23.77 -21.05 1.83
N THR A 147 23.63 -20.44 3.00
CA THR A 147 22.83 -21.03 4.08
C THR A 147 21.34 -20.92 3.77
N ARG A 148 20.55 -21.81 4.36
CA ARG A 148 19.09 -21.73 4.28
C ARG A 148 18.55 -20.42 4.87
N ALA A 149 19.20 -19.89 5.91
CA ALA A 149 18.90 -18.57 6.45
C ALA A 149 19.17 -17.44 5.44
N ALA A 150 20.24 -17.53 4.64
CA ALA A 150 20.52 -16.55 3.59
C ALA A 150 19.40 -16.51 2.54
N PHE A 151 18.79 -17.66 2.25
CA PHE A 151 17.63 -17.72 1.37
C PHE A 151 16.36 -17.10 1.97
N VAL A 152 16.08 -17.32 3.26
CA VAL A 152 14.97 -16.61 3.94
C VAL A 152 15.19 -15.09 3.90
N LEU A 153 16.43 -14.64 4.10
CA LEU A 153 16.80 -13.23 3.99
C LEU A 153 16.65 -12.69 2.57
N HIS A 154 16.92 -13.50 1.55
CA HIS A 154 16.68 -13.14 0.16
C HIS A 154 15.19 -12.97 -0.14
N GLU A 155 14.32 -13.90 0.27
CA GLU A 155 12.87 -13.76 0.10
C GLU A 155 12.32 -12.53 0.87
N LEU A 156 12.91 -12.20 2.03
CA LEU A 156 12.61 -10.96 2.75
C LEU A 156 13.08 -9.71 1.99
N ASP A 157 14.25 -9.76 1.36
CA ASP A 157 14.77 -8.67 0.52
C ASP A 157 13.85 -8.43 -0.68
N GLU A 158 13.41 -9.49 -1.37
CA GLU A 158 12.43 -9.42 -2.47
C GLU A 158 11.12 -8.75 -2.03
N LEU A 159 10.59 -9.15 -0.87
CA LEU A 159 9.38 -8.54 -0.28
C LEU A 159 9.58 -7.04 0.00
N ILE A 160 10.72 -6.66 0.61
CA ILE A 160 11.01 -5.26 0.94
C ILE A 160 11.25 -4.44 -0.33
N HIS A 161 12.03 -4.98 -1.27
CA HIS A 161 12.40 -4.34 -2.52
C HIS A 161 11.17 -4.04 -3.37
N HIS A 162 10.42 -5.06 -3.77
CA HIS A 162 9.23 -4.89 -4.60
C HIS A 162 8.10 -4.20 -3.87
N GLY A 163 7.94 -4.43 -2.56
CA GLY A 163 7.00 -3.69 -1.74
C GLY A 163 7.26 -2.18 -1.73
N SER A 164 8.53 -1.77 -1.71
CA SER A 164 8.93 -0.35 -1.78
C SER A 164 8.67 0.24 -3.17
N GLU A 165 8.97 -0.49 -4.24
CA GLU A 165 8.67 -0.04 -5.61
C GLU A 165 7.17 0.12 -5.84
N ILE A 166 6.35 -0.82 -5.35
CA ILE A 166 4.89 -0.70 -5.39
C ILE A 166 4.43 0.55 -4.63
N ALA A 167 4.92 0.75 -3.41
CA ALA A 167 4.57 1.91 -2.60
C ALA A 167 4.92 3.23 -3.30
N ALA A 168 6.07 3.31 -3.98
CA ALA A 168 6.49 4.48 -4.73
C ALA A 168 5.64 4.71 -5.99
N MET A 169 5.25 3.65 -6.71
CA MET A 169 4.34 3.77 -7.85
C MET A 169 2.96 4.28 -7.43
N ARG A 170 2.45 3.84 -6.28
CA ARG A 170 1.20 4.36 -5.72
C ARG A 170 1.28 5.84 -5.40
N ASP A 171 2.37 6.28 -4.76
CA ASP A 171 2.59 7.71 -4.50
C ASP A 171 2.62 8.51 -5.80
N LEU A 172 3.28 7.98 -6.83
CA LEU A 172 3.34 8.62 -8.14
C LEU A 172 1.97 8.67 -8.82
N TYR A 173 1.20 7.57 -8.82
CA TYR A 173 -0.17 7.55 -9.35
C TYR A 173 -1.03 8.60 -8.67
N ARG A 174 -1.03 8.62 -7.34
CA ARG A 174 -1.80 9.59 -6.56
C ARG A 174 -1.39 11.02 -6.85
N ALA A 175 -0.09 11.31 -6.93
CA ALA A 175 0.40 12.65 -7.25
C ALA A 175 -0.02 13.11 -8.65
N LEU A 176 0.02 12.22 -9.65
CA LEU A 176 -0.37 12.53 -11.02
C LEU A 176 -1.90 12.65 -11.17
N THR A 177 -2.67 11.81 -10.48
CA THR A 177 -4.13 11.88 -10.47
C THR A 177 -4.64 13.10 -9.71
N ALA A 178 -3.99 13.46 -8.61
CA ALA A 178 -4.22 14.72 -7.90
C ALA A 178 -3.99 15.93 -8.80
N ALA A 179 -2.87 15.96 -9.52
CA ALA A 179 -2.57 17.00 -10.50
C ALA A 179 -3.58 17.04 -11.68
N ALA A 180 -4.27 15.92 -11.95
CA ALA A 180 -5.32 15.84 -12.97
C ALA A 180 -6.71 16.22 -12.44
N ASN A 181 -6.93 16.33 -11.12
CA ASN A 181 -8.21 16.76 -10.56
C ASN A 181 -8.45 18.22 -10.94
N PRO A 182 -9.52 18.55 -11.69
CA PRO A 182 -9.74 19.90 -12.21
C PRO A 182 -9.91 20.94 -11.10
N VAL A 183 -10.40 20.53 -9.93
CA VAL A 183 -10.51 21.42 -8.76
C VAL A 183 -9.13 21.71 -8.18
N VAL A 184 -8.29 20.68 -8.02
CA VAL A 184 -6.92 20.83 -7.51
C VAL A 184 -6.07 21.65 -8.48
N ALA A 185 -6.17 21.38 -9.79
CA ALA A 185 -5.49 22.14 -10.83
C ALA A 185 -5.91 23.62 -10.85
N ALA A 186 -7.21 23.91 -10.67
CA ALA A 186 -7.71 25.28 -10.56
C ALA A 186 -7.24 25.97 -9.28
N VAL A 187 -7.22 25.27 -8.14
CA VAL A 187 -6.65 25.76 -6.88
C VAL A 187 -5.16 26.07 -7.03
N ASP A 188 -4.39 25.17 -7.66
CA ASP A 188 -2.95 25.33 -7.91
C ASP A 188 -2.65 26.51 -8.84
N GLY A 189 -3.53 26.75 -9.82
CA GLY A 189 -3.47 27.93 -10.70
C GLY A 189 -4.05 29.21 -10.10
N GLU A 190 -4.52 29.17 -8.85
CA GLU A 190 -5.27 30.24 -8.18
C GLU A 190 -6.51 30.75 -8.95
N ASP A 191 -7.08 29.91 -9.82
CA ASP A 191 -8.27 30.23 -10.63
C ASP A 191 -9.56 29.90 -9.85
N TRP A 192 -9.88 30.76 -8.89
CA TRP A 192 -11.06 30.58 -8.04
C TRP A 192 -12.39 30.70 -8.79
N ALA A 193 -12.41 31.38 -9.94
CA ALA A 193 -13.59 31.42 -10.80
C ALA A 193 -13.85 30.04 -11.44
N ALA A 194 -12.79 29.35 -11.87
CA ALA A 194 -12.90 27.96 -12.33
C ALA A 194 -13.33 27.01 -11.19
N VAL A 195 -12.79 27.19 -9.98
CA VAL A 195 -13.22 26.40 -8.80
C VAL A 195 -14.72 26.56 -8.53
N GLU A 196 -15.22 27.80 -8.50
CA GLU A 196 -16.64 28.08 -8.32
C GLU A 196 -17.52 27.44 -9.41
N ALA A 197 -17.06 27.48 -10.67
CA ALA A 197 -17.76 26.86 -11.79
C ALA A 197 -17.82 25.32 -11.70
N LEU A 198 -16.89 24.69 -10.97
CA LEU A 198 -16.84 23.25 -10.76
C LEU A 198 -17.72 22.75 -9.61
N VAL A 199 -18.23 23.64 -8.74
CA VAL A 199 -19.09 23.26 -7.59
C VAL A 199 -20.27 22.37 -8.00
N PRO A 200 -21.04 22.64 -9.08
CA PRO A 200 -22.20 21.81 -9.42
C PRO A 200 -21.86 20.37 -9.81
N THR A 201 -20.65 20.14 -10.32
CA THR A 201 -20.21 18.83 -10.85
C THR A 201 -19.25 18.11 -9.90
N HIS A 202 -18.52 18.85 -9.06
CA HIS A 202 -17.47 18.33 -8.18
C HIS A 202 -17.71 18.67 -6.70
N GLY A 203 -18.74 19.43 -6.35
CA GLY A 203 -19.02 19.80 -4.95
C GLY A 203 -19.24 18.60 -4.04
N GLY A 204 -19.68 17.46 -4.57
CA GLY A 204 -19.80 16.20 -3.82
C GLY A 204 -18.51 15.40 -3.66
N THR A 205 -17.42 15.75 -4.36
CA THR A 205 -16.16 14.98 -4.30
C THR A 205 -15.37 15.34 -3.03
N PRO A 206 -14.68 14.37 -2.41
CA PRO A 206 -13.94 14.59 -1.16
C PRO A 206 -12.59 15.30 -1.36
N VAL A 207 -12.52 16.26 -2.30
CA VAL A 207 -11.30 17.00 -2.66
C VAL A 207 -10.75 17.84 -1.49
N VAL A 208 -11.60 18.20 -0.52
CA VAL A 208 -11.19 18.91 0.69
C VAL A 208 -10.21 18.07 1.54
N ALA A 209 -10.42 16.76 1.62
CA ALA A 209 -9.50 15.87 2.34
C ALA A 209 -8.15 15.75 1.63
N GLU A 210 -8.14 15.72 0.29
CA GLU A 210 -6.92 15.69 -0.52
C GLU A 210 -6.04 16.92 -0.27
N LEU A 211 -6.64 18.12 -0.25
CA LEU A 211 -5.89 19.36 0.05
C LEU A 211 -5.45 19.46 1.51
N ALA A 212 -6.18 18.83 2.44
CA ALA A 212 -5.78 18.77 3.84
C ALA A 212 -4.56 17.86 4.07
N VAL A 213 -4.44 16.75 3.33
CA VAL A 213 -3.23 15.89 3.32
C VAL A 213 -2.00 16.70 2.91
N ALA A 214 -2.16 17.56 1.90
CA ALA A 214 -1.11 18.43 1.39
C ALA A 214 -0.91 19.71 2.21
N GLU A 215 -1.57 19.83 3.38
CA GLU A 215 -1.52 21.00 4.27
C GLU A 215 -1.89 22.34 3.60
N ARG A 216 -2.74 22.30 2.56
CA ARG A 216 -3.19 23.49 1.82
C ARG A 216 -4.37 24.15 2.53
N TRP A 217 -4.16 24.60 3.77
CA TRP A 217 -5.21 25.06 4.69
C TRP A 217 -6.07 26.21 4.16
N ASP A 218 -5.47 27.17 3.43
CA ASP A 218 -6.23 28.25 2.80
C ASP A 218 -7.19 27.75 1.71
N ALA A 219 -6.76 26.73 0.95
CA ALA A 219 -7.61 26.12 -0.05
C ALA A 219 -8.70 25.26 0.59
N VAL A 220 -8.36 24.50 1.64
CA VAL A 220 -9.35 23.76 2.46
C VAL A 220 -10.46 24.69 2.95
N ARG A 221 -10.09 25.86 3.50
CA ARG A 221 -11.05 26.87 3.96
C ARG A 221 -11.97 27.32 2.82
N ARG A 222 -11.39 27.75 1.70
CA ARG A 222 -12.16 28.28 0.56
C ARG A 222 -13.07 27.24 -0.06
N LEU A 223 -12.60 26.00 -0.23
CA LEU A 223 -13.45 24.93 -0.78
C LEU A 223 -14.61 24.59 0.16
N ALA A 224 -14.38 24.55 1.48
CA ALA A 224 -15.46 24.34 2.44
C ALA A 224 -16.51 25.47 2.37
N ASP A 225 -16.07 26.73 2.28
CA ASP A 225 -16.98 27.89 2.13
C ASP A 225 -17.75 27.90 0.80
N LEU A 226 -17.17 27.31 -0.26
CA LEU A 226 -17.83 27.11 -1.56
C LEU A 226 -18.79 25.92 -1.59
N GLY A 227 -18.92 25.18 -0.49
CA GLY A 227 -19.83 24.05 -0.36
C GLY A 227 -19.30 22.73 -0.93
N PHE A 228 -17.98 22.61 -1.14
CA PHE A 228 -17.38 21.31 -1.40
C PHE A 228 -17.53 20.39 -0.18
N SER A 229 -17.70 19.11 -0.44
CA SER A 229 -17.89 18.07 0.57
C SER A 229 -16.70 18.03 1.52
N VAL A 230 -16.97 18.32 2.79
CA VAL A 230 -16.00 18.19 3.89
C VAL A 230 -16.00 16.76 4.49
N THR A 231 -16.90 15.90 4.01
CA THR A 231 -16.99 14.49 4.42
C THR A 231 -16.11 13.62 3.53
N ALA A 232 -15.49 12.59 4.09
CA ALA A 232 -14.61 11.69 3.31
C ALA A 232 -15.38 10.65 2.51
N SER A 233 -14.74 10.12 1.47
CA SER A 233 -14.91 8.72 1.07
C SER A 233 -13.61 7.97 1.41
N GLY A 234 -13.69 6.84 2.12
CA GLY A 234 -12.53 5.95 2.29
C GLY A 234 -11.64 6.14 3.54
N GLY A 235 -12.19 6.60 4.67
CA GLY A 235 -11.56 6.39 5.99
C GLY A 235 -11.01 7.66 6.67
N ILE A 236 -9.94 8.28 6.16
CA ILE A 236 -9.37 9.48 6.81
C ILE A 236 -10.01 10.76 6.25
N THR A 237 -10.49 11.65 7.14
CA THR A 237 -11.18 12.90 6.78
C THR A 237 -10.26 14.12 6.82
N ALA A 238 -10.69 15.22 6.19
CA ALA A 238 -10.01 16.52 6.33
C ALA A 238 -9.89 16.96 7.81
N LEU A 239 -10.86 16.57 8.64
CA LEU A 239 -10.88 16.90 10.06
C LEU A 239 -9.81 16.13 10.84
N HIS A 240 -9.50 14.88 10.47
CA HIS A 240 -8.36 14.14 11.05
C HIS A 240 -7.03 14.86 10.78
N TYR A 241 -6.81 15.30 9.53
CA TYR A 241 -5.59 16.04 9.16
C TYR A 241 -5.48 17.38 9.88
N ALA A 242 -6.57 18.16 9.90
CA ALA A 242 -6.60 19.43 10.64
C ALA A 242 -6.33 19.22 12.14
N ALA A 243 -6.85 18.14 12.73
CA ALA A 243 -6.66 17.80 14.13
C ALA A 243 -5.20 17.46 14.46
N VAL A 244 -4.57 16.55 13.73
CA VAL A 244 -3.19 16.13 14.01
C VAL A 244 -2.15 17.23 13.76
N HIS A 245 -2.48 18.23 12.93
CA HIS A 245 -1.62 19.41 12.68
C HIS A 245 -2.00 20.63 13.53
N GLY A 246 -2.99 20.51 14.43
CA GLY A 246 -3.36 21.58 15.36
C GLY A 246 -4.06 22.77 14.70
N GLN A 247 -4.60 22.60 13.51
CA GLN A 247 -5.26 23.63 12.71
C GLN A 247 -6.67 23.91 13.25
N ARG A 248 -6.73 24.53 14.44
CA ARG A 248 -7.96 24.75 15.20
C ARG A 248 -9.02 25.47 14.36
N GLU A 249 -8.66 26.54 13.69
CA GLU A 249 -9.58 27.36 12.89
C GLU A 249 -10.15 26.56 11.71
N ILE A 250 -9.36 25.66 11.13
CA ILE A 250 -9.81 24.77 10.04
C ILE A 250 -10.72 23.68 10.61
N ALA A 251 -10.36 23.08 11.75
CA ALA A 251 -11.18 22.07 12.39
C ALA A 251 -12.57 22.61 12.77
N GLU A 252 -12.62 23.80 13.39
CA GLU A 252 -13.88 24.50 13.70
C GLU A 252 -14.71 24.79 12.45
N LEU A 253 -14.05 25.21 11.36
CA LEU A 253 -14.70 25.47 10.08
C LEU A 253 -15.28 24.19 9.44
N LEU A 254 -14.52 23.09 9.43
CA LEU A 254 -14.97 21.81 8.87
C LEU A 254 -16.18 21.28 9.65
N VAL A 255 -16.16 21.35 10.99
CA VAL A 255 -17.30 20.97 11.83
C VAL A 255 -18.52 21.85 11.54
N LYS A 256 -18.32 23.17 11.39
CA LYS A 256 -19.40 24.10 11.00
C LYS A 256 -20.03 23.75 9.65
N HIS A 257 -19.25 23.24 8.71
CA HIS A 257 -19.71 22.78 7.39
C HIS A 257 -20.19 21.32 7.38
N GLY A 258 -20.32 20.68 8.55
CA GLY A 258 -20.97 19.38 8.70
C GLY A 258 -20.02 18.17 8.77
N ALA A 259 -18.71 18.38 8.95
CA ALA A 259 -17.81 17.27 9.28
C ALA A 259 -18.15 16.69 10.66
N ASP A 260 -18.34 15.37 10.74
CA ASP A 260 -18.64 14.69 12.00
C ASP A 260 -17.34 14.39 12.78
N PRO A 261 -17.10 15.04 13.95
CA PRO A 261 -15.89 14.81 14.74
C PRO A 261 -15.79 13.40 15.33
N ALA A 262 -16.89 12.63 15.37
CA ALA A 262 -16.92 11.25 15.84
C ALA A 262 -16.64 10.22 14.74
N THR A 263 -16.44 10.65 13.48
CA THR A 263 -16.03 9.75 12.40
C THR A 263 -14.69 9.11 12.76
N LYS A 264 -14.60 7.79 12.63
CA LYS A 264 -13.36 7.04 12.86
C LYS A 264 -12.66 6.74 11.55
N ASP A 265 -11.34 6.87 11.54
CA ASP A 265 -10.53 6.42 10.43
C ASP A 265 -10.46 4.88 10.35
N THR A 266 -10.17 4.36 9.17
CA THR A 266 -10.14 2.91 8.90
C THR A 266 -8.82 2.24 9.28
N GLU A 267 -7.78 3.00 9.60
CA GLU A 267 -6.44 2.46 9.86
C GLU A 267 -6.18 2.26 11.35
N PHE A 268 -6.55 3.25 12.18
CA PHE A 268 -6.29 3.27 13.61
C PHE A 268 -7.57 3.31 14.47
N GLU A 269 -8.74 3.33 13.83
CA GLU A 269 -10.05 3.47 14.48
C GLU A 269 -10.12 4.69 15.42
N GLN A 270 -9.35 5.74 15.12
CA GLN A 270 -9.31 6.99 15.89
C GLN A 270 -10.24 8.02 15.27
N ASP A 271 -10.81 8.86 16.14
CA ASP A 271 -11.57 10.04 15.74
C ASP A 271 -10.66 11.29 15.69
N ALA A 272 -11.22 12.43 15.32
CA ALA A 272 -10.46 13.68 15.23
C ALA A 272 -9.85 14.12 16.57
N ALA A 273 -10.51 13.83 17.70
CA ALA A 273 -9.95 14.16 19.01
C ALA A 273 -8.75 13.27 19.36
N GLY A 274 -8.78 11.99 18.98
CA GLY A 274 -7.66 11.06 19.07
C GLY A 274 -6.45 11.55 18.29
N TRP A 275 -6.67 11.96 17.03
CA TRP A 275 -5.62 12.54 16.19
C TRP A 275 -5.06 13.87 16.72
N ALA A 276 -5.91 14.75 17.27
CA ALA A 276 -5.45 15.97 17.94
C ALA A 276 -4.59 15.66 19.17
N ALA A 277 -4.98 14.68 19.99
CA ALA A 277 -4.20 14.26 21.15
C ALA A 277 -2.85 13.64 20.72
N TYR A 278 -2.84 12.82 19.67
CA TYR A 278 -1.63 12.26 19.09
C TYR A 278 -0.65 13.36 18.60
N GLY A 279 -1.17 14.42 17.98
CA GLY A 279 -0.40 15.61 17.59
C GLY A 279 0.00 16.53 18.77
N GLY A 280 -0.43 16.24 20.00
CA GLY A 280 -0.15 17.07 21.18
C GLY A 280 -1.04 18.32 21.30
N HIS A 281 -2.15 18.38 20.57
CA HIS A 281 -3.08 19.52 20.52
C HIS A 281 -4.25 19.35 21.49
N GLU A 282 -3.95 19.29 22.79
CA GLU A 282 -4.93 18.97 23.86
C GLU A 282 -6.17 19.87 23.88
N GLU A 283 -6.00 21.19 23.67
CA GLU A 283 -7.14 22.12 23.65
C GLU A 283 -8.05 21.90 22.44
N LEU A 284 -7.49 21.47 21.31
CA LEU A 284 -8.26 21.09 20.13
C LEU A 284 -8.94 19.73 20.34
N ALA A 285 -8.26 18.77 20.95
CA ALA A 285 -8.84 17.48 21.31
C ALA A 285 -10.03 17.64 22.27
N LYS A 286 -9.95 18.54 23.25
CA LYS A 286 -11.08 18.89 24.12
C LYS A 286 -12.24 19.49 23.35
N TYR A 287 -11.97 20.45 22.46
CA TYR A 287 -13.00 21.04 21.61
C TYR A 287 -13.73 19.99 20.76
N LEU A 288 -12.99 19.05 20.16
CA LEU A 288 -13.55 18.02 19.28
C LEU A 288 -14.36 16.94 20.01
N ARG A 289 -14.15 16.76 21.33
CA ARG A 289 -14.95 15.83 22.15
C ARG A 289 -16.32 16.39 22.55
N GLY A 290 -16.51 17.71 22.48
CA GLY A 290 -17.69 18.42 22.98
C GLY A 290 -17.58 18.85 24.44
#